data_AF-A0A843GF28-F1
#
_entry.id   AF-A0A843GF28-F1
#
_cell.length_a   1.000
_cell.length_b   1.000
_cell.length_c   1.000
_cell.angle_alpha   90.00
_cell.angle_beta   90.00
_cell.angle_gamma   90.00
#
_symmetry.space_group_name_H-M   'P 1'
#
loop_
_entity.id
_entity.type
_entity.pdbx_description
1 polymer ?
#
loop_
_entity_poly.entity_id
_entity_poly.type
_entity_poly.pdbx_seq_one_letter_code
_entity_poly.pdbx_strand_id
1 'polypeptide(L)'
;MLKRINLTGNPNLGVYISVNDEVAIVPFNLPTEMEPVMKEALEVDLIRTSIAGCNLNGVLATGNSNGFVVSPHATDREIELLEDAGLNVARLPGKYTAVGNILAVNDYGAMAG
;
A
#
# COMPACT_ATOMS: atom_id res chain seq x y z
N MET A 1 18.39 0.10 4.44
CA MET A 1 19.47 -0.38 3.53
C MET A 1 18.86 -0.74 2.17
N LEU A 2 19.49 -0.45 1.01
CA LEU A 2 18.94 -0.83 -0.29
C LEU A 2 19.05 -2.36 -0.52
N LYS A 3 17.93 -3.02 -0.80
CA LYS A 3 17.86 -4.45 -1.15
C LYS A 3 17.23 -4.63 -2.53
N ARG A 4 17.68 -5.63 -3.28
CA ARG A 4 17.09 -6.02 -4.57
C ARG A 4 16.27 -7.29 -4.39
N ILE A 5 14.99 -7.21 -4.66
CA ILE A 5 14.04 -8.30 -4.55
C ILE A 5 13.08 -8.28 -5.74
N ASN A 6 12.40 -9.39 -5.99
CA ASN A 6 11.29 -9.47 -6.94
C ASN A 6 10.11 -10.21 -6.30
N LEU A 7 8.92 -9.90 -6.77
CA LEU A 7 7.69 -10.58 -6.37
C LEU A 7 7.35 -11.61 -7.44
N THR A 8 7.60 -12.89 -7.15
CA THR A 8 7.29 -14.01 -8.06
C THR A 8 7.82 -13.81 -9.50
N GLY A 9 9.05 -13.29 -9.64
CA GLY A 9 9.66 -13.00 -10.95
C GLY A 9 9.34 -11.62 -11.54
N ASN A 10 8.49 -10.81 -10.89
CA ASN A 10 8.18 -9.44 -11.30
C ASN A 10 9.05 -8.42 -10.52
N PRO A 11 9.85 -7.57 -11.20
CA PRO A 11 10.69 -6.57 -10.54
C PRO A 11 9.91 -5.31 -10.11
N ASN A 12 8.65 -5.14 -10.52
CA ASN A 12 7.88 -3.92 -10.29
C ASN A 12 7.17 -3.93 -8.92
N LEU A 13 7.95 -3.85 -7.84
CA LEU A 13 7.44 -3.95 -6.46
C LEU A 13 6.40 -2.88 -6.11
N GLY A 14 6.58 -1.65 -6.60
CA GLY A 14 5.67 -0.52 -6.34
C GLY A 14 4.27 -0.70 -6.94
N VAL A 15 4.04 -1.70 -7.79
CA VAL A 15 2.70 -2.08 -8.26
C VAL A 15 1.93 -2.85 -7.18
N TYR A 16 2.65 -3.62 -6.36
CA TYR A 16 2.08 -4.54 -5.40
C TYR A 16 2.05 -3.98 -3.98
N ILE A 17 2.99 -3.09 -3.64
CA ILE A 17 3.23 -2.63 -2.28
C ILE A 17 3.02 -1.11 -2.22
N SER A 18 2.20 -0.66 -1.28
CA SER A 18 2.08 0.75 -0.89
C SER A 18 2.75 0.93 0.47
N VAL A 19 3.53 1.99 0.66
CA VAL A 19 4.39 2.16 1.85
C VAL A 19 4.44 3.64 2.26
N ASN A 20 4.44 3.89 3.57
CA ASN A 20 4.78 5.17 4.18
C ASN A 20 5.92 4.95 5.20
N ASP A 21 6.15 5.91 6.10
CA ASP A 21 7.24 5.84 7.08
C ASP A 21 6.99 4.85 8.24
N GLU A 22 5.77 4.31 8.40
CA GLU A 22 5.40 3.45 9.52
C GLU A 22 4.96 2.04 9.09
N VAL A 23 4.29 1.93 7.94
CA VAL A 23 3.65 0.70 7.46
C VAL A 23 3.87 0.46 5.97
N ALA A 24 3.87 -0.81 5.59
CA ALA A 24 3.69 -1.25 4.21
C ALA A 24 2.45 -2.13 4.07
N ILE A 25 1.54 -1.71 3.18
CA ILE A 25 0.37 -2.47 2.77
C ILE A 25 0.81 -3.44 1.68
N VAL A 26 0.82 -4.73 2.00
CA VAL A 26 1.34 -5.80 1.15
C VAL A 26 0.25 -6.81 0.79
N PRO A 27 0.33 -7.46 -0.38
CA PRO A 27 -0.70 -8.41 -0.78
C PRO A 27 -0.58 -9.72 0.01
N PHE A 28 -1.69 -10.46 0.14
CA PHE A 28 -1.69 -11.74 0.86
C PHE A 28 -0.70 -12.75 0.29
N ASN A 29 -0.48 -12.72 -1.03
CA ASN A 29 0.44 -13.62 -1.73
C ASN A 29 1.92 -13.17 -1.67
N LEU A 30 2.27 -12.14 -0.88
CA LEU A 30 3.66 -11.81 -0.60
C LEU A 30 4.34 -13.02 0.08
N PRO A 31 5.41 -13.59 -0.50
CA PRO A 31 6.10 -14.71 0.11
C PRO A 31 6.62 -14.36 1.51
N THR A 32 6.48 -15.28 2.46
CA THR A 32 6.84 -15.05 3.87
C THR A 32 8.34 -14.79 4.07
N GLU A 33 9.18 -15.33 3.19
CA GLU A 33 10.62 -15.07 3.17
C GLU A 33 10.97 -13.60 2.82
N MET A 34 10.04 -12.86 2.22
CA MET A 34 10.25 -11.46 1.87
C MET A 34 10.04 -10.52 3.05
N GLU A 35 9.23 -10.92 4.02
CA GLU A 35 8.89 -10.12 5.19
C GLU A 35 10.12 -9.65 6.00
N PRO A 36 11.07 -10.52 6.40
CA PRO A 36 12.26 -10.06 7.11
C PRO A 36 13.12 -9.11 6.26
N VAL A 37 13.17 -9.32 4.94
CA VAL A 37 13.92 -8.44 4.02
C VAL A 37 13.29 -7.05 3.94
N MET A 38 11.95 -6.97 3.90
CA MET A 38 11.24 -5.70 3.90
C MET A 38 11.39 -4.98 5.24
N LYS A 39 11.25 -5.68 6.37
CA LYS A 39 11.44 -5.09 7.70
C LYS A 39 12.85 -4.56 7.90
N GLU A 40 13.88 -5.29 7.45
CA GLU A 40 15.28 -4.81 7.50
C GLU A 40 15.55 -3.61 6.57
N ALA A 41 14.91 -3.60 5.40
CA ALA A 41 15.18 -2.57 4.39
C ALA A 41 14.45 -1.25 4.65
N LEU A 42 13.18 -1.36 5.07
CA LEU A 42 12.22 -0.26 5.17
C LEU A 42 11.93 0.16 6.62
N GLU A 43 12.17 -0.71 7.60
CA GLU A 43 11.92 -0.42 9.03
C GLU A 43 10.44 -0.13 9.37
N VAL A 44 9.53 -0.74 8.62
CA VAL A 44 8.06 -0.58 8.76
C VAL A 44 7.35 -1.88 9.14
N ASP A 45 6.16 -1.75 9.73
CA ASP A 45 5.26 -2.87 9.96
C ASP A 45 4.55 -3.31 8.67
N LEU A 46 4.27 -4.61 8.54
CA LEU A 46 3.61 -5.15 7.35
C LEU A 46 2.15 -5.46 7.63
N ILE A 47 1.25 -4.86 6.85
CA ILE A 47 -0.18 -5.16 6.90
C ILE A 47 -0.56 -5.93 5.64
N ARG A 48 -0.94 -7.20 5.82
CA ARG A 48 -1.38 -8.08 4.73
C ARG A 48 -2.86 -7.87 4.45
N THR A 49 -3.16 -7.32 3.27
CA THR A 49 -4.54 -7.18 2.80
C THR A 49 -4.61 -7.10 1.28
N SER A 50 -5.82 -7.18 0.72
CA SER A 50 -6.12 -6.75 -0.64
C SER A 50 -6.70 -5.34 -0.61
N ILE A 51 -6.67 -4.66 -1.77
CA ILE A 51 -7.45 -3.44 -1.99
C ILE A 51 -8.35 -3.68 -3.19
N ALA A 52 -9.66 -3.50 -3.01
CA ALA A 52 -10.67 -3.81 -4.02
C ALA A 52 -10.56 -5.27 -4.52
N GLY A 53 -10.25 -6.21 -3.63
CA GLY A 53 -10.06 -7.62 -3.95
C GLY A 53 -8.84 -7.94 -4.83
N CYS A 54 -7.93 -6.98 -5.02
CA CYS A 54 -6.74 -7.13 -5.86
C CYS A 54 -5.45 -7.17 -5.03
N ASN A 55 -4.41 -7.80 -5.57
CA ASN A 55 -3.05 -7.81 -4.99
C ASN A 55 -2.19 -6.61 -5.42
N LEU A 56 -2.79 -5.60 -6.04
CA LEU A 56 -2.10 -4.44 -6.63
C LEU A 56 -2.15 -3.25 -5.68
N ASN A 57 -1.75 -3.46 -4.41
CA ASN A 57 -1.98 -2.47 -3.36
C ASN A 57 -1.23 -1.15 -3.66
N GLY A 58 -0.04 -1.21 -4.27
CA GLY A 58 0.69 -0.01 -4.69
C GLY A 58 0.03 0.78 -5.83
N VAL A 59 -0.83 0.14 -6.64
CA VAL A 59 -1.65 0.84 -7.65
C VAL A 59 -2.92 1.42 -7.05
N LEU A 60 -3.50 0.74 -6.07
CA LEU A 60 -4.86 1.01 -5.58
C LEU A 60 -4.89 1.79 -4.26
N ALA A 61 -3.75 1.99 -3.61
CA ALA A 61 -3.62 2.74 -2.38
C ALA A 61 -2.35 3.60 -2.39
N THR A 62 -2.46 4.79 -1.83
CA THR A 62 -1.33 5.70 -1.57
C THR A 62 -1.53 6.33 -0.21
N GLY A 63 -0.45 6.69 0.48
CA GLY A 63 -0.57 7.25 1.81
C GLY A 63 0.72 7.90 2.28
N ASN A 64 0.59 8.65 3.35
CA ASN A 64 1.69 9.25 4.08
C ASN A 64 1.50 8.94 5.58
N SER A 65 2.27 9.58 6.46
CA SER A 65 2.22 9.32 7.91
C SER A 65 0.87 9.72 8.57
N ASN A 66 -0.01 10.41 7.85
CA ASN A 66 -1.32 10.86 8.35
C ASN A 66 -2.48 9.94 7.92
N GLY A 67 -2.23 8.99 7.01
CA GLY A 67 -3.24 8.06 6.53
C GLY A 67 -3.09 7.65 5.07
N PHE A 68 -4.02 6.80 4.64
CA PHE A 68 -4.08 6.25 3.29
C PHE A 68 -5.37 6.63 2.57
N VAL A 69 -5.23 6.90 1.27
CA VAL A 69 -6.34 6.97 0.33
C VAL A 69 -6.34 5.69 -0.50
N VAL A 70 -7.48 5.02 -0.55
CA VAL A 70 -7.68 3.76 -1.27
C VAL A 70 -8.70 3.92 -2.41
N SER A 71 -8.68 2.97 -3.34
CA SER A 71 -9.64 2.87 -4.43
C SER A 71 -11.10 2.99 -3.95
N PRO A 72 -12.01 3.64 -4.71
CA PRO A 72 -13.44 3.68 -4.40
C PRO A 72 -14.09 2.30 -4.29
N HIS A 73 -13.45 1.26 -4.84
CA HIS A 73 -13.93 -0.12 -4.80
C HIS A 73 -13.34 -0.95 -3.65
N ALA A 74 -12.49 -0.38 -2.79
CA ALA A 74 -12.04 -1.06 -1.58
C ALA A 74 -13.25 -1.43 -0.72
N THR A 75 -13.31 -2.66 -0.21
CA THR A 75 -14.45 -3.15 0.57
C THR A 75 -14.43 -2.58 1.99
N ASP A 76 -15.57 -2.56 2.69
CA ASP A 76 -15.62 -2.05 4.08
C ASP A 76 -14.69 -2.89 4.98
N ARG A 77 -14.68 -4.22 4.79
CA ARG A 77 -13.79 -5.13 5.51
C ARG A 77 -12.30 -4.84 5.29
N GLU A 78 -11.90 -4.46 4.08
CA GLU A 78 -10.50 -4.10 3.79
C GLU A 78 -10.12 -2.79 4.52
N ILE A 79 -11.05 -1.85 4.64
CA ILE A 79 -10.86 -0.59 5.36
C ILE A 79 -10.80 -0.84 6.87
N GLU A 80 -11.77 -1.58 7.42
CA GLU A 80 -11.82 -1.94 8.83
C GLU A 80 -10.51 -2.62 9.28
N LEU A 81 -9.94 -3.51 8.46
CA LEU A 81 -8.66 -4.15 8.77
C LEU A 81 -7.50 -3.14 8.88
N LEU A 82 -7.46 -2.13 8.02
CA LEU A 82 -6.44 -1.09 8.06
C LEU A 82 -6.67 -0.14 9.25
N GLU A 83 -7.92 0.19 9.56
CA GLU A 83 -8.30 1.00 10.72
C GLU A 83 -7.98 0.29 12.05
N ASP A 84 -8.24 -1.01 12.14
CA ASP A 84 -7.87 -1.86 13.29
C ASP A 84 -6.35 -1.92 13.48
N ALA A 85 -5.58 -1.75 12.40
CA ALA A 85 -4.12 -1.61 12.43
C ALA A 85 -3.66 -0.19 12.81
N GLY A 86 -4.59 0.72 13.14
CA GLY A 86 -4.32 2.09 13.58
C GLY A 86 -4.21 3.13 12.47
N LEU A 87 -4.54 2.77 11.22
CA LEU A 87 -4.44 3.69 10.09
C LEU A 87 -5.72 4.50 9.90
N ASN A 88 -5.58 5.78 9.61
CA ASN A 88 -6.67 6.58 9.06
C ASN A 88 -6.82 6.28 7.56
N VAL A 89 -7.98 5.81 7.12
CA VAL A 89 -8.19 5.36 5.74
C VAL A 89 -9.44 5.99 5.13
N ALA A 90 -9.32 6.48 3.90
CA ALA A 90 -10.45 7.02 3.15
C ALA A 90 -10.50 6.47 1.73
N ARG A 91 -11.72 6.21 1.22
CA ARG A 91 -11.94 5.94 -0.20
C ARG A 91 -11.83 7.24 -0.99
N LEU A 92 -11.12 7.21 -2.12
CA LEU A 92 -11.14 8.30 -3.08
C LEU A 92 -12.54 8.40 -3.70
N PRO A 93 -13.28 9.52 -3.56
CA PRO A 93 -14.58 9.66 -4.19
C PRO A 93 -14.46 9.73 -5.72
N GLY A 94 -15.46 9.21 -6.41
CA GLY A 94 -15.56 9.29 -7.87
C GLY A 94 -15.17 7.99 -8.59
N LYS A 95 -14.62 8.14 -9.80
CA LYS A 95 -14.43 7.03 -10.76
C LYS A 95 -12.98 6.57 -10.93
N TYR A 96 -12.02 7.29 -10.35
CA TYR A 96 -10.60 6.97 -10.50
C TYR A 96 -10.20 5.91 -9.49
N THR A 97 -9.70 4.77 -9.98
CA THR A 97 -9.46 3.58 -9.14
C THR A 97 -7.99 3.36 -8.82
N ALA A 98 -7.10 3.71 -9.74
CA ALA A 98 -5.66 3.54 -9.61
C ALA A 98 -5.03 4.70 -8.81
N VAL A 99 -5.42 4.83 -7.54
CA VAL A 99 -5.03 5.94 -6.66
C VAL A 99 -3.51 6.13 -6.59
N GLY A 100 -2.74 5.05 -6.46
CA GLY A 100 -1.27 5.10 -6.41
C GLY A 100 -0.61 5.49 -7.73
N ASN A 101 -1.32 5.41 -8.86
CA ASN A 101 -0.80 5.86 -10.15
C ASN A 101 -1.07 7.34 -10.43
N ILE A 102 -2.11 7.91 -9.81
CA ILE A 102 -2.57 9.28 -10.08
C ILE A 102 -2.20 10.25 -8.96
N LEU A 103 -1.81 9.74 -7.79
CA LEU A 103 -1.38 10.53 -6.64
C LEU A 103 0.03 10.12 -6.21
N ALA A 104 0.91 11.12 -6.13
CA ALA A 104 2.19 11.01 -5.42
C ALA A 104 2.13 11.89 -4.18
N VAL A 105 2.35 11.32 -3.01
CA VAL A 105 2.15 11.99 -1.72
C VAL A 105 3.38 11.85 -0.81
N ASN A 106 3.56 12.82 0.06
CA ASN A 106 4.41 12.73 1.24
C ASN A 106 3.75 13.52 2.39
N ASP A 107 4.43 13.64 3.53
CA ASP A 107 3.89 14.34 4.70
C ASP A 107 3.68 15.85 4.51
N TYR A 108 4.25 16.43 3.45
CA TYR A 108 4.24 17.87 3.21
C TYR A 108 3.33 18.28 2.05
N GLY A 109 2.88 17.33 1.22
CA GLY A 109 2.02 17.64 0.08
C GLY A 109 1.71 16.45 -0.82
N ALA A 110 0.91 16.74 -1.84
CA ALA A 110 0.46 15.79 -2.85
C ALA A 110 0.51 16.39 -4.25
N MET A 111 0.83 15.58 -5.23
CA MET A 111 0.68 15.87 -6.66
C MET A 111 -0.36 14.92 -7.26
N ALA A 112 -1.24 15.47 -8.08
CA ALA A 112 -2.30 14.72 -8.76
C ALA A 112 -2.16 14.84 -10.30
N GLY A 113 -2.36 13.72 -10.99
CA GLY A 113 -2.35 13.61 -12.46
C GLY A 113 -3.74 13.44 -13.09
#